data_AF-A0A0C3BIA8-F1
#
_entry.id   AF-A0A0C3BIA8-F1
#
_cell.length_a   1.000
_cell.length_b   1.000
_cell.length_c   1.000
_cell.angle_alpha   90.00
_cell.angle_beta   90.00
_cell.angle_gamma   90.00
#
_symmetry.space_group_name_H-M   'P 1'
#
loop_
_entity.id
_entity.type
_entity.pdbx_description
1 polymer ?
#
loop_
_entity_poly.entity_id
_entity_poly.type
_entity_poly.pdbx_seq_one_letter_code
_entity_poly.pdbx_strand_id
1 'polypeptide(L)'
;MAVTGQDGKNVGESRDDKFGPSAMCIYEGCRNMVHTPHYQTPYITPYIVHANHHGIDDSHNTFIGQDIEYFSQAGFDMARVHLKRNAPVAQLYEDAIRNEGAIISATGALINFSGKKTGRSPKDKRIVYEDSSKDDIWWGPVNIKMDEHTFEINRERAIDYLNTRDLVYVFDGYAGWDPKYRIKVRVICARAYHALFMNNMLIRPTDEELKDFGEPDFIIYNAGQFPANRFTTGMTSTTSVEINFKRMEMVILGTEYAGEMKKGVFSVMHYLMPVKFGQLSLHSSANVGTQDGDVTLFFGLSGTGKTTLSADPARQLIGDDEHVWSDSGVFNIEGGCYAKTINLSAEKEPEIFNAIRFGSILENVVFDPANRHPDYDDVTITENTRCGKYGTGKRCPLKYTRRIVDAIHSGELLAAEYENFDVFNLSIPTHIEGVPREILNPSLAWSDRNAFTREVRKLGAMFNKAFLLYLREVDEKVKAAGPQL
;
A
#
# COMPACT_ATOMS: atom_id res chain seq x y z
N MET A 1 45.40 -0.21 -25.00
CA MET A 1 46.21 0.80 -24.25
C MET A 1 45.34 1.37 -23.16
N ALA A 2 45.72 1.13 -21.92
CA ALA A 2 45.05 1.64 -20.74
C ALA A 2 45.24 3.16 -20.62
N VAL A 3 44.19 3.87 -20.21
CA VAL A 3 44.34 5.08 -19.40
C VAL A 3 43.28 5.02 -18.31
N THR A 4 43.78 4.80 -17.11
CA THR A 4 43.14 4.98 -15.81
C THR A 4 42.84 6.46 -15.56
N GLY A 5 41.65 6.74 -15.02
CA GLY A 5 41.30 8.03 -14.45
C GLY A 5 40.28 7.81 -13.34
N GLN A 6 40.77 7.69 -12.11
CA GLN A 6 39.97 7.81 -10.90
C GLN A 6 39.48 9.25 -10.80
N ASP A 7 38.16 9.43 -10.73
CA ASP A 7 37.56 10.56 -10.04
C ASP A 7 36.34 10.04 -9.28
N GLY A 8 36.58 9.70 -8.01
CA GLY A 8 35.53 9.44 -7.05
C GLY A 8 34.87 10.76 -6.66
N LYS A 9 33.62 10.94 -7.08
CA LYS A 9 32.68 11.87 -6.43
C LYS A 9 31.31 11.20 -6.33
N ASN A 10 31.00 10.79 -5.10
CA ASN A 10 29.68 10.53 -4.52
C ASN A 10 28.54 10.35 -5.54
N VAL A 11 28.35 9.10 -5.96
CA VAL A 11 27.04 8.62 -6.40
C VAL A 11 26.10 8.85 -5.22
N GLY A 12 25.20 9.82 -5.38
CA GLY A 12 24.28 10.25 -4.33
C GLY A 12 23.56 9.05 -3.73
N GLU A 13 23.49 9.04 -2.40
CA GLU A 13 22.61 8.17 -1.64
C GLU A 13 21.22 8.20 -2.30
N SER A 14 20.86 7.08 -2.91
CA SER A 14 19.47 6.82 -3.29
C SER A 14 18.65 6.92 -2.01
N ARG A 15 17.80 7.94 -1.94
CA ARG A 15 16.88 8.14 -0.82
C ARG A 15 16.14 6.84 -0.57
N ASP A 16 16.33 6.24 0.60
CA ASP A 16 15.38 5.28 1.11
C ASP A 16 14.02 5.98 1.08
N ASP A 17 13.01 5.35 0.46
CA ASP A 17 11.63 5.79 0.54
C ASP A 17 11.19 5.65 2.01
N LYS A 18 11.57 6.60 2.86
CA LYS A 18 11.10 6.70 4.23
C LYS A 18 9.64 7.10 4.18
N PHE A 19 8.75 6.15 4.49
CA PHE A 19 7.34 6.42 4.65
C PHE A 19 7.11 7.03 6.04
N GLY A 20 6.30 8.08 6.09
CA GLY A 20 5.96 8.75 7.36
C GLY A 20 4.98 7.94 8.21
N PRO A 21 4.58 8.45 9.39
CA PRO A 21 3.52 7.85 10.19
C PRO A 21 2.27 7.63 9.32
N SER A 22 1.58 6.53 9.58
CA SER A 22 0.41 6.12 8.79
C SER A 22 -0.75 5.66 9.67
N ALA A 23 -1.96 5.91 9.19
CA ALA A 23 -3.20 5.35 9.72
C ALA A 23 -3.75 4.40 8.69
N MET A 24 -4.27 3.30 9.18
CA MET A 24 -5.02 2.36 8.39
C MET A 24 -6.45 2.37 8.87
N CYS A 25 -7.35 2.65 7.95
CA CYS A 25 -8.75 2.81 8.28
C CYS A 25 -9.62 2.03 7.29
N ILE A 26 -10.76 1.57 7.78
CA ILE A 26 -11.81 1.00 6.93
C ILE A 26 -12.66 2.18 6.44
N TYR A 27 -12.64 2.45 5.15
CA TYR A 27 -13.62 3.33 4.53
C TYR A 27 -14.88 2.50 4.25
N GLU A 28 -15.95 2.69 5.03
CA GLU A 28 -17.20 1.93 4.87
C GLU A 28 -17.92 2.20 3.53
N GLY A 29 -17.46 3.18 2.74
CA GLY A 29 -18.01 3.53 1.42
C GLY A 29 -17.91 2.44 0.33
N CYS A 30 -17.18 1.34 0.57
CA CYS A 30 -17.07 0.21 -0.37
C CYS A 30 -18.16 -0.86 -0.20
N ARG A 31 -19.16 -0.68 0.67
CA ARG A 31 -20.30 -1.59 0.82
C ARG A 31 -21.61 -0.90 0.45
N ASN A 32 -21.96 -0.89 -0.84
CA ASN A 32 -23.34 -0.64 -1.26
C ASN A 32 -23.96 -1.94 -1.77
N MET A 33 -24.65 -2.68 -0.89
CA MET A 33 -25.83 -3.46 -1.24
C MET A 33 -26.80 -3.58 -0.04
N VAL A 34 -27.99 -3.00 -0.25
CA VAL A 34 -29.33 -3.25 0.31
C VAL A 34 -29.51 -3.22 1.85
N HIS A 35 -30.18 -2.15 2.31
CA HIS A 35 -30.78 -2.01 3.64
C HIS A 35 -31.99 -2.94 3.85
N THR A 36 -32.08 -3.56 5.03
CA THR A 36 -33.35 -3.97 5.66
C THR A 36 -33.40 -3.54 7.13
N PRO A 37 -34.58 -3.21 7.72
CA PRO A 37 -34.67 -2.36 8.90
C PRO A 37 -34.76 -3.11 10.24
N HIS A 38 -34.19 -2.45 11.25
CA HIS A 38 -34.50 -2.41 12.69
C HIS A 38 -35.08 -3.63 13.41
N TYR A 39 -34.33 -4.13 14.40
CA TYR A 39 -34.90 -4.67 15.63
C TYR A 39 -34.26 -4.00 16.86
N GLN A 40 -35.11 -3.51 17.75
CA GLN A 40 -34.77 -2.96 19.06
C GLN A 40 -34.28 -4.07 20.00
N THR A 41 -33.15 -3.86 20.66
CA THR A 41 -32.76 -4.64 21.85
C THR A 41 -32.88 -3.77 23.10
N PRO A 42 -33.63 -4.20 24.14
CA PRO A 42 -33.62 -3.52 25.42
C PRO A 42 -32.38 -3.90 26.24
N TYR A 43 -31.79 -2.88 26.85
CA TYR A 43 -30.73 -2.96 27.85
C TYR A 43 -31.10 -3.85 29.04
N ILE A 44 -30.25 -4.82 29.40
CA ILE A 44 -29.98 -5.21 30.81
C ILE A 44 -28.53 -5.72 30.93
N THR A 45 -27.73 -5.02 31.73
CA THR A 45 -26.65 -5.59 32.56
C THR A 45 -26.96 -5.19 34.01
N PRO A 46 -26.71 -6.05 35.02
CA PRO A 46 -25.36 -6.03 35.62
C PRO A 46 -24.84 -7.38 36.18
N TYR A 47 -23.52 -7.54 36.05
CA TYR A 47 -22.55 -8.22 36.94
C TYR A 47 -23.01 -9.42 37.78
N ILE A 48 -22.43 -10.61 37.47
CA ILE A 48 -21.97 -11.55 38.51
C ILE A 48 -20.55 -12.01 38.18
N VAL A 49 -19.66 -11.68 39.11
CA VAL A 49 -18.30 -12.18 39.24
C VAL A 49 -18.36 -13.62 39.74
N HIS A 50 -17.89 -14.60 38.96
CA HIS A 50 -17.53 -15.91 39.50
C HIS A 50 -16.08 -16.24 39.14
N ALA A 51 -15.26 -16.26 40.19
CA ALA A 51 -13.98 -16.93 40.22
C ALA A 51 -14.16 -18.42 39.92
N ASN A 52 -13.16 -19.02 39.28
CA ASN A 52 -13.03 -20.44 38.92
C ASN A 52 -13.92 -20.92 37.75
N HIS A 53 -13.44 -20.66 36.54
CA HIS A 53 -13.57 -21.61 35.43
C HIS A 53 -12.16 -21.90 34.88
N HIS A 54 -11.45 -22.78 35.58
CA HIS A 54 -10.43 -23.61 34.94
C HIS A 54 -11.18 -24.65 34.10
N GLY A 55 -11.05 -24.55 32.78
CA GLY A 55 -11.67 -25.48 31.82
C GLY A 55 -12.60 -24.78 30.83
N ILE A 56 -12.04 -23.87 30.01
CA ILE A 56 -12.58 -23.67 28.66
C ILE A 56 -11.67 -24.50 27.77
N ASP A 57 -12.26 -25.52 27.17
CA ASP A 57 -11.68 -26.37 26.15
C ASP A 57 -11.10 -25.50 25.02
N ASP A 58 -9.78 -25.54 24.82
CA ASP A 58 -9.01 -24.83 23.79
C ASP A 58 -9.24 -25.42 22.37
N SER A 59 -10.48 -25.81 22.06
CA SER A 59 -10.86 -26.48 20.80
C SER A 59 -11.31 -25.52 19.69
N HIS A 60 -10.92 -24.24 19.76
CA HIS A 60 -11.16 -23.26 18.69
C HIS A 60 -10.04 -23.19 17.64
N ASN A 61 -9.39 -24.33 17.34
CA ASN A 61 -8.60 -24.47 16.12
C ASN A 61 -9.61 -24.72 14.97
N THR A 62 -10.04 -23.66 14.28
CA THR A 62 -10.96 -23.74 13.13
C THR A 62 -10.32 -24.35 11.87
N PHE A 63 -9.10 -24.88 11.97
CA PHE A 63 -8.49 -25.68 10.92
C PHE A 63 -9.01 -27.12 11.00
N ILE A 64 -9.71 -27.55 9.95
CA ILE A 64 -10.24 -28.91 9.83
C ILE A 64 -9.67 -29.53 8.55
N GLY A 65 -9.23 -30.79 8.60
CA GLY A 65 -8.86 -31.55 7.41
C GLY A 65 -7.63 -31.01 6.67
N GLN A 66 -7.82 -30.60 5.40
CA GLN A 66 -6.74 -30.23 4.47
C GLN A 66 -5.84 -29.09 4.95
N ASP A 67 -6.34 -28.17 5.78
CA ASP A 67 -5.51 -27.10 6.33
C ASP A 67 -4.41 -27.64 7.27
N ILE A 68 -4.74 -28.60 8.14
CA ILE A 68 -3.75 -29.22 9.06
C ILE A 68 -2.69 -29.98 8.25
N GLU A 69 -3.11 -30.70 7.22
CA GLU A 69 -2.21 -31.43 6.33
C GLU A 69 -1.31 -30.45 5.56
N TYR A 70 -1.85 -29.35 5.05
CA TYR A 70 -1.08 -28.28 4.40
C TYR A 70 -0.04 -27.67 5.35
N PHE A 71 -0.42 -27.29 6.58
CA PHE A 71 0.54 -26.73 7.54
C PHE A 71 1.61 -27.76 7.91
N SER A 72 1.25 -29.02 8.09
CA SER A 72 2.21 -30.11 8.33
C SER A 72 3.16 -30.32 7.15
N GLN A 73 2.66 -30.35 5.91
CA GLN A 73 3.46 -30.45 4.68
C GLN A 73 4.34 -29.22 4.46
N ALA A 74 3.88 -28.05 4.88
CA ALA A 74 4.65 -26.82 4.85
C ALA A 74 5.73 -26.75 5.95
N GLY A 75 5.79 -27.73 6.86
CA GLY A 75 6.82 -27.83 7.90
C GLY A 75 6.43 -27.25 9.26
N PHE A 76 5.14 -26.91 9.49
CA PHE A 76 4.70 -26.41 10.78
C PHE A 76 4.53 -27.52 11.82
N ASP A 77 5.04 -27.30 13.03
CA ASP A 77 4.86 -28.20 14.17
C ASP A 77 3.51 -27.97 14.83
N MET A 78 2.49 -28.64 14.28
CA MET A 78 1.10 -28.54 14.74
C MET A 78 0.87 -29.06 16.16
N ALA A 79 1.83 -29.77 16.76
CA ALA A 79 1.74 -30.21 18.15
C ALA A 79 2.15 -29.12 19.16
N ARG A 80 2.86 -28.08 18.69
CA ARG A 80 3.43 -27.02 19.52
C ARG A 80 2.85 -25.65 19.22
N VAL A 81 2.56 -25.36 17.96
CA VAL A 81 2.14 -24.02 17.52
C VAL A 81 0.62 -23.87 17.69
N HIS A 82 0.20 -22.86 18.44
CA HIS A 82 -1.21 -22.47 18.48
C HIS A 82 -1.50 -21.49 17.34
N LEU A 83 -2.39 -21.90 16.44
CA LEU A 83 -2.81 -21.10 15.29
C LEU A 83 -4.09 -20.32 15.60
N LYS A 84 -4.10 -19.03 15.30
CA LYS A 84 -5.29 -18.17 15.35
C LYS A 84 -5.70 -17.76 13.93
N ARG A 85 -6.69 -18.46 13.37
CA ARG A 85 -7.24 -18.18 12.03
C ARG A 85 -8.30 -17.10 12.07
N ASN A 86 -8.17 -16.07 11.22
CA ASN A 86 -9.12 -14.98 11.03
C ASN A 86 -9.68 -14.45 12.35
N ALA A 87 -8.79 -14.29 13.35
CA ALA A 87 -9.16 -13.91 14.70
C ALA A 87 -9.95 -12.57 14.70
N PRO A 88 -10.97 -12.44 15.55
CA PRO A 88 -11.71 -11.19 15.67
C PRO A 88 -10.80 -10.02 16.01
N VAL A 89 -11.11 -8.83 15.49
CA VAL A 89 -10.35 -7.59 15.72
C VAL A 89 -10.06 -7.34 17.21
N ALA A 90 -11.05 -7.57 18.09
CA ALA A 90 -10.86 -7.40 19.53
C ALA A 90 -9.80 -8.35 20.11
N GLN A 91 -9.76 -9.60 19.66
CA GLN A 91 -8.75 -10.57 20.10
C GLN A 91 -7.36 -10.17 19.61
N LEU A 92 -7.25 -9.69 18.35
CA LEU A 92 -5.99 -9.19 17.81
C LEU A 92 -5.48 -7.96 18.58
N TYR A 93 -6.38 -7.09 19.05
CA TYR A 93 -6.04 -5.98 19.94
C TYR A 93 -5.48 -6.47 21.27
N GLU A 94 -6.19 -7.39 21.94
CA GLU A 94 -5.76 -7.95 23.22
C GLU A 94 -4.38 -8.60 23.13
N ASP A 95 -4.16 -9.40 22.08
CA ASP A 95 -2.90 -10.08 21.83
C ASP A 95 -1.77 -9.09 21.52
N ALA A 96 -2.02 -8.08 20.69
CA ALA A 96 -1.02 -7.07 20.36
C ALA A 96 -0.61 -6.24 21.59
N ILE A 97 -1.57 -5.88 22.45
CA ILE A 97 -1.30 -5.12 23.68
C ILE A 97 -0.50 -5.98 24.66
N ARG A 98 -0.88 -7.26 24.83
CA ARG A 98 -0.23 -8.16 25.79
C ARG A 98 1.18 -8.56 25.36
N ASN A 99 1.39 -8.80 24.07
CA ASN A 99 2.59 -9.50 23.58
C ASN A 99 3.53 -8.64 22.74
N GLU A 100 3.07 -7.48 22.23
CA GLU A 100 3.85 -6.68 21.26
C GLU A 100 4.13 -5.24 21.72
N GLY A 101 3.64 -4.85 22.90
CA GLY A 101 3.75 -3.48 23.40
C GLY A 101 2.86 -2.48 22.66
N ALA A 102 1.79 -2.97 21.99
CA ALA A 102 0.81 -2.12 21.34
C ALA A 102 -0.03 -1.33 22.36
N ILE A 103 -0.57 -0.20 21.94
CA ILE A 103 -1.29 0.74 22.81
C ILE A 103 -2.60 1.15 22.15
N ILE A 104 -3.65 1.39 22.93
CA ILE A 104 -4.91 1.94 22.44
C ILE A 104 -4.85 3.47 22.51
N SER A 105 -5.10 4.14 21.39
CA SER A 105 -5.22 5.61 21.32
C SER A 105 -6.51 6.11 21.97
N ALA A 106 -6.62 7.42 22.18
CA ALA A 106 -7.84 8.07 22.64
C ALA A 106 -9.07 7.81 21.75
N THR A 107 -8.88 7.48 20.47
CA THR A 107 -9.97 7.15 19.52
C THR A 107 -10.28 5.65 19.46
N GLY A 108 -9.56 4.82 20.18
CA GLY A 108 -9.68 3.36 20.13
C GLY A 108 -8.84 2.69 19.03
N ALA A 109 -8.07 3.44 18.24
CA ALA A 109 -7.14 2.86 17.27
C ALA A 109 -5.96 2.18 17.96
N LEU A 110 -5.43 1.11 17.37
CA LEU A 110 -4.25 0.42 17.86
C LEU A 110 -2.99 1.14 17.36
N ILE A 111 -2.18 1.68 18.26
CA ILE A 111 -0.85 2.20 17.95
C ILE A 111 0.15 1.06 18.05
N ASN A 112 0.94 0.85 16.99
CA ASN A 112 2.02 -0.14 16.99
C ASN A 112 3.21 0.33 16.15
N PHE A 113 4.36 -0.35 16.33
CA PHE A 113 5.64 0.03 15.76
C PHE A 113 6.22 -1.10 14.91
N SER A 114 6.79 -0.72 13.77
CA SER A 114 7.38 -1.65 12.79
C SER A 114 8.88 -1.90 13.03
N GLY A 115 9.37 -1.61 14.24
CA GLY A 115 10.75 -1.82 14.63
C GLY A 115 11.72 -0.91 13.86
N LYS A 116 12.85 -1.46 13.41
CA LYS A 116 13.93 -0.69 12.77
C LYS A 116 13.58 -0.14 11.39
N LYS A 117 12.64 -0.79 10.68
CA LYS A 117 12.24 -0.43 9.32
C LYS A 117 10.88 0.22 9.39
N THR A 118 10.82 1.52 9.08
CA THR A 118 9.58 2.31 9.10
C THR A 118 9.02 2.54 7.70
N GLY A 119 9.54 1.82 6.71
CA GLY A 119 9.20 1.93 5.30
C GLY A 119 9.72 0.73 4.52
N ARG A 120 9.45 0.72 3.22
CA ARG A 120 9.86 -0.36 2.33
C ARG A 120 11.38 -0.50 2.30
N SER A 121 11.85 -1.69 1.96
CA SER A 121 13.25 -2.00 1.69
C SER A 121 13.47 -2.41 0.22
N PRO A 122 13.39 -1.48 -0.77
CA PRO A 122 13.45 -1.84 -2.20
C PRO A 122 14.72 -2.60 -2.60
N LYS A 123 15.85 -2.30 -1.97
CA LYS A 123 17.14 -2.96 -2.21
C LYS A 123 17.19 -4.40 -1.68
N ASP A 124 16.25 -4.78 -0.84
CA ASP A 124 16.12 -6.11 -0.24
C ASP A 124 14.98 -6.92 -0.88
N LYS A 125 14.23 -6.35 -1.85
CA LYS A 125 13.23 -7.07 -2.65
C LYS A 125 13.92 -8.02 -3.63
N ARG A 126 13.42 -9.24 -3.75
CA ARG A 126 13.91 -10.27 -4.68
C ARG A 126 12.76 -10.97 -5.38
N ILE A 127 12.99 -11.40 -6.62
CA ILE A 127 12.09 -12.27 -7.37
C ILE A 127 12.87 -13.50 -7.79
N VAL A 128 12.29 -14.68 -7.54
CA VAL A 128 12.91 -15.96 -7.90
C VAL A 128 12.99 -16.07 -9.43
N TYR A 129 14.18 -16.39 -9.93
CA TYR A 129 14.46 -16.64 -11.32
C TYR A 129 14.11 -18.10 -11.63
N GLU A 130 12.89 -18.34 -12.10
CA GLU A 130 12.35 -19.66 -12.39
C GLU A 130 11.61 -19.69 -13.75
N ASP A 131 11.42 -20.88 -14.32
CA ASP A 131 11.03 -21.04 -15.72
C ASP A 131 9.63 -20.52 -16.11
N SER A 132 8.67 -20.45 -15.18
CA SER A 132 7.29 -20.05 -15.44
C SER A 132 7.07 -18.54 -15.55
N SER A 133 7.93 -17.71 -14.94
CA SER A 133 7.81 -16.24 -14.99
C SER A 133 9.04 -15.53 -15.56
N LYS A 134 10.19 -16.20 -15.72
CA LYS A 134 11.46 -15.52 -16.05
C LYS A 134 11.43 -14.61 -17.28
N ASP A 135 10.59 -14.92 -18.26
CA ASP A 135 10.51 -14.20 -19.54
C ASP A 135 9.49 -13.03 -19.48
N ASP A 136 8.62 -13.02 -18.47
CA ASP A 136 7.65 -11.96 -18.20
C ASP A 136 8.19 -10.88 -17.24
N ILE A 137 9.19 -11.22 -16.43
CA ILE A 137 9.74 -10.31 -15.41
C ILE A 137 10.75 -9.34 -16.04
N TRP A 138 10.51 -8.04 -15.84
CA TRP A 138 11.47 -7.01 -16.22
C TRP A 138 12.63 -6.92 -15.22
N TRP A 139 13.69 -7.68 -15.46
CA TRP A 139 14.85 -7.80 -14.59
C TRP A 139 15.68 -6.51 -14.50
N GLY A 140 16.09 -6.13 -13.29
CA GLY A 140 16.89 -4.93 -13.08
C GLY A 140 17.03 -4.52 -11.61
N PRO A 141 17.32 -3.24 -11.31
CA PRO A 141 17.51 -2.76 -9.95
C PRO A 141 16.22 -2.77 -9.11
N VAL A 142 15.05 -2.91 -9.74
CA VAL A 142 13.75 -3.04 -9.06
C VAL A 142 13.41 -4.52 -8.82
N ASN A 143 13.51 -5.34 -9.86
CA ASN A 143 13.27 -6.78 -9.82
C ASN A 143 14.62 -7.51 -9.81
N ILE A 144 15.15 -7.71 -8.60
CA ILE A 144 16.46 -8.30 -8.38
C ILE A 144 16.33 -9.83 -8.36
N LYS A 145 17.10 -10.52 -9.20
CA LYS A 145 17.09 -11.99 -9.32
C LYS A 145 17.55 -12.68 -8.04
N MET A 146 16.96 -13.84 -7.77
CA MET A 146 17.37 -14.81 -6.77
C MET A 146 17.14 -16.22 -7.32
N ASP A 147 17.97 -17.20 -6.95
CA ASP A 147 17.74 -18.60 -7.34
C ASP A 147 16.74 -19.31 -6.42
N GLU A 148 16.12 -20.39 -6.92
CA GLU A 148 15.07 -21.14 -6.20
C GLU A 148 15.60 -21.75 -4.88
N HIS A 149 16.83 -22.23 -4.84
CA HIS A 149 17.42 -22.84 -3.65
C HIS A 149 17.62 -21.81 -2.52
N THR A 150 18.10 -20.62 -2.86
CA THR A 150 18.21 -19.50 -1.91
C THR A 150 16.86 -19.12 -1.30
N PHE A 151 15.80 -19.07 -2.14
CA PHE A 151 14.43 -18.82 -1.67
C PHE A 151 13.96 -19.92 -0.71
N GLU A 152 14.19 -21.19 -1.04
CA GLU A 152 13.83 -22.33 -0.17
C GLU A 152 14.51 -22.24 1.20
N ILE A 153 15.78 -21.84 1.27
CA ILE A 153 16.48 -21.61 2.54
C ILE A 153 15.77 -20.55 3.37
N ASN A 154 15.41 -19.41 2.77
CA ASN A 154 14.77 -18.31 3.50
C ASN A 154 13.32 -18.63 3.87
N ARG A 155 12.60 -19.37 3.02
CA ARG A 155 11.29 -19.94 3.32
C ARG A 155 11.35 -20.86 4.54
N GLU A 156 12.28 -21.82 4.55
CA GLU A 156 12.46 -22.74 5.67
C GLU A 156 12.78 -21.99 6.97
N ARG A 157 13.68 -20.99 6.90
CA ARG A 157 14.00 -20.12 8.04
C ARG A 157 12.79 -19.35 8.58
N ALA A 158 11.89 -18.91 7.70
CA ALA A 158 10.66 -18.24 8.12
C ALA A 158 9.74 -19.21 8.87
N ILE A 159 9.58 -20.43 8.35
CA ILE A 159 8.77 -21.50 8.97
C ILE A 159 9.37 -21.93 10.30
N ASP A 160 10.69 -22.20 10.37
CA ASP A 160 11.42 -22.51 11.60
C ASP A 160 11.15 -21.44 12.67
N TYR A 161 11.27 -20.17 12.29
CA TYR A 161 11.00 -19.08 13.21
C TYR A 161 9.54 -19.08 13.69
N LEU A 162 8.58 -19.22 12.79
CA LEU A 162 7.16 -19.30 13.13
C LEU A 162 6.86 -20.48 14.07
N ASN A 163 7.53 -21.62 13.87
CA ASN A 163 7.45 -22.80 14.75
C ASN A 163 7.99 -22.57 16.16
N THR A 164 8.85 -21.57 16.35
CA THR A 164 9.33 -21.20 17.68
C THR A 164 8.38 -20.25 18.43
N ARG A 165 7.29 -19.80 17.80
CA ARG A 165 6.31 -18.90 18.43
C ARG A 165 5.25 -19.70 19.17
N ASP A 166 4.82 -19.19 20.32
CA ASP A 166 3.68 -19.77 21.05
C ASP A 166 2.35 -19.54 20.30
N LEU A 167 2.25 -18.41 19.60
CA LEU A 167 1.09 -18.02 18.80
C LEU A 167 1.53 -17.63 17.38
N VAL A 168 0.84 -18.19 16.39
CA VAL A 168 0.95 -17.80 14.98
C VAL A 168 -0.43 -17.42 14.48
N TYR A 169 -0.51 -16.30 13.77
CA TYR A 169 -1.76 -15.77 13.23
C TYR A 169 -1.88 -16.09 11.76
N VAL A 170 -3.05 -16.54 11.36
CA VAL A 170 -3.39 -16.83 9.97
C VAL A 170 -4.56 -15.94 9.57
N PHE A 171 -4.41 -15.17 8.50
CA PHE A 171 -5.49 -14.38 7.94
C PHE A 171 -5.72 -14.80 6.49
N ASP A 172 -6.91 -15.33 6.23
CA ASP A 172 -7.41 -15.62 4.89
C ASP A 172 -8.29 -14.48 4.40
N GLY A 173 -7.97 -13.93 3.22
CA GLY A 173 -8.75 -12.89 2.57
C GLY A 173 -8.59 -12.89 1.06
N TYR A 174 -9.21 -11.92 0.41
CA TYR A 174 -9.16 -11.80 -1.05
C TYR A 174 -8.48 -10.51 -1.50
N ALA A 175 -7.85 -10.56 -2.67
CA ALA A 175 -7.39 -9.39 -3.42
C ALA A 175 -8.12 -9.31 -4.76
N GLY A 176 -8.68 -8.14 -5.07
CA GLY A 176 -9.53 -7.89 -6.23
C GLY A 176 -11.02 -8.09 -5.96
N TRP A 177 -11.82 -7.02 -6.06
CA TRP A 177 -13.26 -7.06 -5.82
C TRP A 177 -14.08 -7.75 -6.92
N ASP A 178 -13.56 -7.87 -8.14
CA ASP A 178 -14.22 -8.62 -9.21
C ASP A 178 -13.95 -10.13 -9.05
N PRO A 179 -14.98 -10.97 -8.77
CA PRO A 179 -14.80 -12.41 -8.55
C PRO A 179 -14.11 -13.15 -9.71
N LYS A 180 -14.17 -12.62 -10.94
CA LYS A 180 -13.50 -13.22 -12.11
C LYS A 180 -11.98 -13.18 -12.00
N TYR A 181 -11.43 -12.14 -11.36
CA TYR A 181 -9.99 -11.89 -11.26
C TYR A 181 -9.47 -11.98 -9.82
N ARG A 182 -10.37 -12.16 -8.85
CA ARG A 182 -10.10 -12.26 -7.43
C ARG A 182 -9.16 -13.43 -7.12
N ILE A 183 -8.17 -13.18 -6.26
CA ILE A 183 -7.27 -14.23 -5.74
C ILE A 183 -7.45 -14.42 -4.24
N LYS A 184 -7.29 -15.65 -3.77
CA LYS A 184 -7.26 -16.03 -2.36
C LYS A 184 -5.85 -15.84 -1.79
N VAL A 185 -5.73 -14.98 -0.79
CA VAL A 185 -4.46 -14.68 -0.13
C VAL A 185 -4.51 -15.21 1.31
N ARG A 186 -3.55 -16.08 1.65
CA ARG A 186 -3.33 -16.55 3.02
C ARG A 186 -2.09 -15.88 3.59
N VAL A 187 -2.24 -15.19 4.72
CA VAL A 187 -1.14 -14.55 5.43
C VAL A 187 -0.86 -15.31 6.71
N ILE A 188 0.38 -15.75 6.89
CA ILE A 188 0.85 -16.44 8.10
C ILE A 188 1.91 -15.55 8.74
N CYS A 189 1.67 -15.11 9.98
CA CYS A 189 2.52 -14.11 10.62
C CYS A 189 2.67 -14.32 12.13
N ALA A 190 3.78 -13.84 12.69
CA ALA A 190 4.10 -13.99 14.11
C ALA A 190 3.41 -12.95 15.02
N ARG A 191 2.79 -11.91 14.45
CA ARG A 191 2.26 -10.75 15.19
C ARG A 191 0.77 -10.54 14.87
N ALA A 192 -0.03 -10.33 15.91
CA ALA A 192 -1.44 -9.93 15.81
C ALA A 192 -1.60 -8.62 15.05
N TYR A 193 -0.64 -7.69 15.19
CA TYR A 193 -0.56 -6.46 14.41
C TYR A 193 -0.57 -6.72 12.89
N HIS A 194 0.21 -7.69 12.41
CA HIS A 194 0.29 -8.01 10.99
C HIS A 194 -1.01 -8.67 10.49
N ALA A 195 -1.62 -9.53 11.30
CA ALA A 195 -2.92 -10.11 10.97
C ALA A 195 -4.02 -9.03 10.91
N LEU A 196 -4.05 -8.09 11.86
CA LEU A 196 -5.00 -6.97 11.86
C LEU A 196 -4.75 -6.03 10.67
N PHE A 197 -3.48 -5.79 10.31
CA PHE A 197 -3.13 -5.04 9.10
C PHE A 197 -3.75 -5.68 7.87
N MET A 198 -3.57 -6.99 7.69
CA MET A 198 -4.11 -7.68 6.51
C MET A 198 -5.64 -7.86 6.55
N ASN A 199 -6.24 -7.92 7.74
CA ASN A 199 -7.69 -7.84 7.93
C ASN A 199 -8.30 -6.52 7.42
N ASN A 200 -7.53 -5.44 7.51
CA ASN A 200 -7.93 -4.13 6.99
C ASN A 200 -7.61 -3.98 5.51
N MET A 201 -6.48 -4.51 5.03
CA MET A 201 -6.01 -4.27 3.66
C MET A 201 -6.60 -5.21 2.61
N LEU A 202 -6.89 -6.46 2.97
CA LEU A 202 -7.54 -7.40 2.07
C LEU A 202 -9.06 -7.35 2.22
N ILE A 203 -9.74 -7.86 1.20
CA ILE A 203 -11.19 -8.03 1.23
C ILE A 203 -11.50 -9.19 2.18
N ARG A 204 -12.25 -8.88 3.25
CA ARG A 204 -12.65 -9.87 4.25
C ARG A 204 -13.69 -10.84 3.66
N PRO A 205 -13.46 -12.16 3.75
CA PRO A 205 -14.47 -13.15 3.39
C PRO A 205 -15.71 -13.02 4.27
N THR A 206 -16.87 -13.45 3.76
CA THR A 206 -18.01 -13.78 4.63
C THR A 206 -17.73 -15.05 5.45
N ASP A 207 -18.56 -15.33 6.45
CA ASP A 207 -18.41 -16.55 7.26
C ASP A 207 -18.57 -17.82 6.41
N GLU A 208 -19.41 -17.79 5.37
CA GLU A 208 -19.56 -18.87 4.39
C GLU A 208 -18.33 -18.98 3.49
N GLU A 209 -17.88 -17.87 2.91
CA GLU A 209 -16.66 -17.84 2.07
C GLU A 209 -15.42 -18.29 2.85
N LEU A 210 -15.34 -18.04 4.15
CA LEU A 210 -14.24 -18.48 5.00
C LEU A 210 -14.27 -19.98 5.28
N LYS A 211 -15.47 -20.55 5.50
CA LYS A 211 -15.64 -22.02 5.65
C LYS A 211 -15.22 -22.76 4.40
N ASP A 212 -15.54 -22.20 3.23
CA ASP A 212 -15.26 -22.79 1.92
C ASP A 212 -14.00 -22.20 1.24
N PHE A 213 -13.11 -21.55 2.00
CA PHE A 213 -11.95 -20.83 1.45
C PHE A 213 -11.03 -21.75 0.62
N GLY A 214 -10.83 -22.99 1.09
CA GLY A 214 -10.00 -23.99 0.41
C GLY A 214 -8.53 -23.58 0.26
N GLU A 215 -7.87 -24.05 -0.79
CA GLU A 215 -6.45 -23.79 -1.05
C GLU A 215 -6.22 -22.33 -1.49
N PRO A 216 -5.29 -21.58 -0.86
CA PRO A 216 -4.98 -20.21 -1.25
C PRO A 216 -4.26 -20.15 -2.61
N ASP A 217 -4.53 -19.09 -3.38
CA ASP A 217 -3.81 -18.81 -4.63
C ASP A 217 -2.45 -18.17 -4.39
N PHE A 218 -2.25 -17.53 -3.23
CA PHE A 218 -1.00 -16.88 -2.84
C PHE A 218 -0.80 -16.93 -1.32
N ILE A 219 0.39 -17.30 -0.86
CA ILE A 219 0.72 -17.39 0.58
C ILE A 219 1.83 -16.41 0.94
N ILE A 220 1.65 -15.70 2.05
CA ILE A 220 2.67 -14.82 2.63
C ILE A 220 3.15 -15.40 3.96
N TYR A 221 4.43 -15.75 4.05
CA TYR A 221 5.12 -16.08 5.29
C TYR A 221 5.81 -14.83 5.84
N ASN A 222 5.16 -14.17 6.78
CA ASN A 222 5.71 -12.99 7.45
C ASN A 222 6.40 -13.37 8.78
N ALA A 223 7.70 -13.63 8.67
CA ALA A 223 8.62 -13.82 9.78
C ALA A 223 9.51 -12.58 9.97
N GLY A 224 8.95 -11.38 9.80
CA GLY A 224 9.67 -10.11 9.77
C GLY A 224 10.55 -9.80 10.99
N GLN A 225 10.22 -10.38 12.15
CA GLN A 225 11.02 -10.29 13.38
C GLN A 225 12.33 -11.10 13.32
N PHE A 226 12.43 -12.06 12.41
CA PHE A 226 13.61 -12.91 12.24
C PHE A 226 14.49 -12.40 11.09
N PRO A 227 15.80 -12.18 11.32
CA PRO A 227 16.66 -11.62 10.30
C PRO A 227 16.99 -12.64 9.20
N ALA A 228 17.07 -12.14 7.96
CA ALA A 228 17.71 -12.84 6.87
C ALA A 228 19.20 -13.07 7.17
N ASN A 229 19.73 -14.21 6.71
CA ASN A 229 21.14 -14.52 6.88
C ASN A 229 21.98 -13.79 5.81
N ARG A 230 22.80 -12.83 6.23
CA ARG A 230 23.69 -12.06 5.35
C ARG A 230 24.75 -12.90 4.61
N PHE A 231 24.96 -14.14 5.04
CA PHE A 231 25.88 -15.08 4.39
C PHE A 231 25.18 -15.96 3.34
N THR A 232 23.86 -15.88 3.23
CA THR A 232 23.12 -16.51 2.13
C THR A 232 23.37 -15.73 0.83
N THR A 233 23.58 -16.43 -0.28
CA THR A 233 23.82 -15.82 -1.59
C THR A 233 22.76 -14.77 -1.94
N GLY A 234 23.19 -13.60 -2.45
CA GLY A 234 22.26 -12.54 -2.87
C GLY A 234 21.65 -11.69 -1.75
N MET A 235 21.91 -12.01 -0.47
CA MET A 235 21.48 -11.21 0.68
C MET A 235 22.46 -10.06 0.96
N THR A 236 21.95 -8.84 0.88
CA THR A 236 22.73 -7.61 1.09
C THR A 236 22.56 -7.01 2.48
N SER A 237 21.55 -7.46 3.23
CA SER A 237 21.24 -6.96 4.56
C SER A 237 20.61 -8.07 5.41
N THR A 238 20.18 -7.73 6.64
CA THR A 238 19.38 -8.64 7.47
C THR A 238 17.91 -8.67 7.08
N THR A 239 17.50 -7.92 6.05
CA THR A 239 16.14 -7.86 5.53
C THR A 239 16.08 -8.61 4.20
N SER A 240 15.01 -9.36 3.97
CA SER A 240 14.69 -9.96 2.68
C SER A 240 13.19 -9.98 2.44
N VAL A 241 12.77 -9.62 1.22
CA VAL A 241 11.37 -9.61 0.79
C VAL A 241 11.30 -10.30 -0.56
N GLU A 242 10.81 -11.53 -0.58
CA GLU A 242 11.00 -12.45 -1.71
C GLU A 242 9.67 -12.89 -2.28
N ILE A 243 9.55 -12.97 -3.61
CA ILE A 243 8.37 -13.49 -4.31
C ILE A 243 8.79 -14.61 -5.24
N ASN A 244 8.09 -15.74 -5.17
CA ASN A 244 8.22 -16.87 -6.09
C ASN A 244 6.89 -17.09 -6.82
N PHE A 245 6.85 -16.77 -8.12
CA PHE A 245 5.62 -16.87 -8.93
C PHE A 245 5.22 -18.31 -9.28
N LYS A 246 6.18 -19.23 -9.41
CA LYS A 246 5.89 -20.66 -9.62
C LYS A 246 5.19 -21.29 -8.43
N ARG A 247 5.64 -20.94 -7.22
CA ARG A 247 5.07 -21.45 -5.97
C ARG A 247 3.90 -20.62 -5.48
N MET A 248 3.72 -19.41 -6.03
CA MET A 248 2.80 -18.41 -5.52
C MET A 248 2.99 -18.15 -4.02
N GLU A 249 4.24 -17.91 -3.63
CA GLU A 249 4.62 -17.66 -2.24
C GLU A 249 5.43 -16.37 -2.11
N MET A 250 5.30 -15.73 -0.96
CA MET A 250 6.13 -14.62 -0.52
C MET A 250 6.70 -14.87 0.87
N VAL A 251 7.96 -14.50 1.06
CA VAL A 251 8.67 -14.64 2.33
C VAL A 251 9.20 -13.27 2.76
N ILE A 252 8.95 -12.90 4.02
CA ILE A 252 9.43 -11.66 4.62
C ILE A 252 10.28 -11.99 5.84
N LEU A 253 11.53 -11.52 5.82
CA LEU A 253 12.49 -11.62 6.92
C LEU A 253 13.08 -10.26 7.24
N GLY A 254 13.31 -9.98 8.53
CA GLY A 254 14.08 -8.84 9.03
C GLY A 254 13.50 -7.45 8.77
N THR A 255 12.20 -7.37 8.51
CA THR A 255 11.43 -6.14 8.47
C THR A 255 10.04 -6.40 9.04
N GLU A 256 9.60 -5.60 9.99
CA GLU A 256 8.26 -5.68 10.57
C GLU A 256 7.31 -4.64 9.96
N TYR A 257 7.78 -3.90 8.94
CA TYR A 257 6.99 -2.92 8.19
C TYR A 257 5.88 -3.62 7.41
N ALA A 258 4.64 -3.40 7.80
CA ALA A 258 3.53 -4.16 7.23
C ALA A 258 3.20 -3.77 5.78
N GLY A 259 3.63 -2.59 5.34
CA GLY A 259 3.54 -2.17 3.94
C GLY A 259 4.25 -3.10 2.96
N GLU A 260 5.19 -3.95 3.41
CA GLU A 260 5.76 -5.00 2.56
C GLU A 260 4.71 -6.03 2.15
N MET A 261 3.81 -6.45 3.04
CA MET A 261 2.73 -7.39 2.69
C MET A 261 1.77 -6.77 1.68
N LYS A 262 1.31 -5.52 1.91
CA LYS A 262 0.46 -4.76 0.97
C LYS A 262 1.10 -4.71 -0.42
N LYS A 263 2.34 -4.22 -0.51
CA LYS A 263 3.03 -4.06 -1.80
C LYS A 263 3.52 -5.38 -2.40
N GLY A 264 3.62 -6.44 -1.61
CA GLY A 264 3.80 -7.81 -2.07
C GLY A 264 2.58 -8.29 -2.85
N VAL A 265 1.39 -8.22 -2.25
CA VAL A 265 0.11 -8.52 -2.94
C VAL A 265 -0.04 -7.66 -4.20
N PHE A 266 0.23 -6.36 -4.10
CA PHE A 266 0.18 -5.48 -5.27
C PHE A 266 1.15 -5.91 -6.38
N SER A 267 2.38 -6.31 -6.04
CA SER A 267 3.36 -6.81 -7.01
C SER A 267 2.85 -8.08 -7.72
N VAL A 268 2.16 -8.95 -6.99
CA VAL A 268 1.54 -10.16 -7.57
C VAL A 268 0.38 -9.79 -8.49
N MET A 269 -0.48 -8.85 -8.09
CA MET A 269 -1.57 -8.37 -8.95
C MET A 269 -1.06 -7.67 -10.20
N HIS A 270 0.03 -6.89 -10.10
CA HIS A 270 0.71 -6.28 -11.24
C HIS A 270 1.32 -7.29 -12.22
N TYR A 271 1.58 -8.52 -11.78
CA TYR A 271 2.02 -9.62 -12.63
C TYR A 271 0.83 -10.39 -13.20
N LEU A 272 -0.07 -10.87 -12.35
CA LEU A 272 -1.19 -11.73 -12.75
C LEU A 272 -2.18 -11.02 -13.66
N MET A 273 -2.53 -9.75 -13.38
CA MET A 273 -3.57 -9.06 -14.17
C MET A 273 -3.16 -8.92 -15.64
N PRO A 274 -1.95 -8.43 -15.99
CA PRO A 274 -1.54 -8.37 -17.39
C PRO A 274 -1.20 -9.75 -17.97
N VAL A 275 -0.41 -10.56 -17.26
CA VAL A 275 0.16 -11.81 -17.84
C VAL A 275 -0.89 -12.91 -17.97
N LYS A 276 -1.70 -13.13 -16.92
CA LYS A 276 -2.71 -14.20 -16.90
C LYS A 276 -4.03 -13.76 -17.48
N PHE A 277 -4.46 -12.52 -17.21
CA PHE A 277 -5.81 -12.06 -17.53
C PHE A 277 -5.90 -11.01 -18.64
N GLY A 278 -4.78 -10.46 -19.11
CA GLY A 278 -4.76 -9.40 -20.13
C GLY A 278 -5.41 -8.08 -19.67
N GLN A 279 -5.46 -7.82 -18.36
CA GLN A 279 -6.10 -6.64 -17.78
C GLN A 279 -5.07 -5.65 -17.25
N LEU A 280 -5.44 -4.36 -17.22
CA LEU A 280 -4.53 -3.28 -16.84
C LEU A 280 -4.56 -3.08 -15.32
N SER A 281 -3.46 -3.43 -14.62
CA SER A 281 -3.29 -3.06 -13.21
C SER A 281 -2.69 -1.66 -13.07
N LEU A 282 -3.16 -0.90 -12.08
CA LEU A 282 -2.90 0.53 -11.94
C LEU A 282 -2.51 0.87 -10.49
N HIS A 283 -1.49 1.72 -10.33
CA HIS A 283 -1.20 2.40 -9.06
C HIS A 283 -1.88 3.78 -9.08
N SER A 284 -3.13 3.84 -8.61
CA SER A 284 -3.99 5.02 -8.69
C SER A 284 -4.98 5.09 -7.52
N SER A 285 -5.51 6.26 -7.21
CA SER A 285 -6.82 6.30 -6.53
C SER A 285 -7.94 6.37 -7.58
N ALA A 286 -9.13 5.95 -7.21
CA ALA A 286 -10.29 5.97 -8.09
C ALA A 286 -11.56 6.36 -7.32
N ASN A 287 -12.41 7.19 -7.94
CA ASN A 287 -13.74 7.49 -7.44
C ASN A 287 -14.76 7.51 -8.58
N VAL A 288 -16.05 7.46 -8.22
CA VAL A 288 -17.17 7.48 -9.16
C VAL A 288 -18.16 8.59 -8.80
N GLY A 289 -18.59 9.37 -9.78
CA GLY A 289 -19.61 10.41 -9.59
C GLY A 289 -20.95 9.82 -9.15
N THR A 290 -21.56 10.42 -8.13
CA THR A 290 -22.85 9.95 -7.59
C THR A 290 -24.04 10.20 -8.51
N GLN A 291 -23.93 11.15 -9.43
CA GLN A 291 -24.99 11.53 -10.36
C GLN A 291 -24.85 10.82 -11.71
N ASP A 292 -23.67 10.92 -12.33
CA ASP A 292 -23.44 10.47 -13.70
C ASP A 292 -22.77 9.09 -13.81
N GLY A 293 -22.29 8.54 -12.69
CA GLY A 293 -21.57 7.26 -12.68
C GLY A 293 -20.22 7.29 -13.40
N ASP A 294 -19.69 8.49 -13.68
CA ASP A 294 -18.40 8.70 -14.34
C ASP A 294 -17.24 8.33 -13.40
N VAL A 295 -16.26 7.58 -13.90
CA VAL A 295 -15.12 7.10 -13.08
C VAL A 295 -13.90 7.99 -13.35
N THR A 296 -13.24 8.43 -12.28
CA THR A 296 -11.97 9.17 -12.35
C THR A 296 -10.85 8.38 -11.71
N LEU A 297 -9.72 8.28 -12.40
CA LEU A 297 -8.47 7.69 -11.92
C LEU A 297 -7.43 8.79 -11.66
N PHE A 298 -6.81 8.79 -10.48
CA PHE A 298 -5.78 9.75 -10.11
C PHE A 298 -4.43 9.05 -9.96
N PHE A 299 -3.48 9.41 -10.82
CA PHE A 299 -2.11 8.90 -10.78
C PHE A 299 -1.17 9.87 -10.08
N GLY A 300 -0.21 9.34 -9.33
CA GLY A 300 0.81 10.16 -8.68
C GLY A 300 1.63 9.42 -7.64
N LEU A 301 2.85 9.91 -7.43
CA LEU A 301 3.73 9.40 -6.39
C LEU A 301 3.23 9.77 -4.99
N SER A 302 3.92 9.27 -3.97
CA SER A 302 3.55 9.60 -2.59
C SER A 302 3.67 11.10 -2.31
N GLY A 303 2.63 11.70 -1.72
CA GLY A 303 2.58 13.12 -1.38
C GLY A 303 2.12 14.08 -2.50
N THR A 304 1.77 13.57 -3.69
CA THR A 304 1.26 14.38 -4.81
C THR A 304 -0.22 14.78 -4.66
N GLY A 305 -0.95 14.18 -3.71
CA GLY A 305 -2.34 14.52 -3.41
C GLY A 305 -3.39 13.53 -3.91
N LYS A 306 -3.01 12.32 -4.35
CA LYS A 306 -3.97 11.26 -4.80
C LYS A 306 -5.15 11.10 -3.84
N THR A 307 -4.87 10.74 -2.58
CA THR A 307 -5.88 10.50 -1.55
C THR A 307 -6.73 11.74 -1.27
N THR A 308 -6.08 12.91 -1.16
CA THR A 308 -6.77 14.18 -0.88
C THR A 308 -7.70 14.60 -2.02
N LEU A 309 -7.32 14.37 -3.28
CA LEU A 309 -8.11 14.75 -4.46
C LEU A 309 -9.20 13.73 -4.80
N SER A 310 -8.99 12.44 -4.48
CA SER A 310 -10.05 11.44 -4.64
C SER A 310 -11.12 11.49 -3.55
N ALA A 311 -10.79 12.08 -2.39
CA ALA A 311 -11.75 12.40 -1.35
C ALA A 311 -12.58 13.65 -1.74
N ASP A 312 -13.79 13.38 -2.22
CA ASP A 312 -14.76 14.36 -2.70
C ASP A 312 -16.17 13.93 -2.23
N PRO A 313 -16.90 14.75 -1.46
CA PRO A 313 -18.25 14.41 -1.01
C PRO A 313 -19.26 14.11 -2.13
N ALA A 314 -19.04 14.62 -3.35
CA ALA A 314 -19.91 14.37 -4.49
C ALA A 314 -19.61 13.05 -5.21
N ARG A 315 -18.52 12.36 -4.85
CA ARG A 315 -18.02 11.17 -5.56
C ARG A 315 -17.69 10.05 -4.58
N GLN A 316 -18.20 8.84 -4.84
CA GLN A 316 -17.93 7.68 -3.99
C GLN A 316 -16.52 7.13 -4.28
N LEU A 317 -15.72 6.93 -3.24
CA LEU A 317 -14.39 6.35 -3.36
C LEU A 317 -14.48 4.86 -3.72
N ILE A 318 -13.81 4.46 -4.80
CA ILE A 318 -13.64 3.05 -5.19
C ILE A 318 -12.42 2.47 -4.44
N GLY A 319 -11.33 3.23 -4.36
CA GLY A 319 -10.12 2.90 -3.59
C GLY A 319 -9.08 4.00 -3.68
N ASP A 320 -8.09 4.02 -2.76
CA ASP A 320 -7.12 5.11 -2.65
C ASP A 320 -5.74 4.82 -3.27
N ASP A 321 -5.43 3.58 -3.65
CA ASP A 321 -4.07 3.24 -4.11
C ASP A 321 -3.98 2.17 -5.20
N GLU A 322 -4.79 1.11 -5.21
CA GLU A 322 -4.53 -0.04 -6.11
C GLU A 322 -5.78 -0.51 -6.85
N HIS A 323 -5.77 -0.44 -8.19
CA HIS A 323 -6.92 -0.79 -9.03
C HIS A 323 -6.54 -1.69 -10.20
N VAL A 324 -7.56 -2.30 -10.78
CA VAL A 324 -7.50 -2.94 -12.09
C VAL A 324 -8.58 -2.32 -12.96
N TRP A 325 -8.19 -1.91 -14.17
CA TRP A 325 -9.12 -1.57 -15.22
C TRP A 325 -9.28 -2.78 -16.14
N SER A 326 -10.48 -3.35 -16.09
CA SER A 326 -10.87 -4.50 -16.88
C SER A 326 -11.93 -4.18 -17.94
N ASP A 327 -12.27 -5.16 -18.76
CA ASP A 327 -13.34 -5.06 -19.77
C ASP A 327 -14.72 -4.69 -19.19
N SER A 328 -14.98 -4.99 -17.90
CA SER A 328 -16.23 -4.67 -17.20
C SER A 328 -16.18 -3.37 -16.40
N GLY A 329 -15.01 -2.72 -16.31
CA GLY A 329 -14.82 -1.49 -15.55
C GLY A 329 -13.64 -1.55 -14.59
N VAL A 330 -13.62 -0.61 -13.63
CA VAL A 330 -12.54 -0.45 -12.64
C VAL A 330 -12.94 -1.08 -11.32
N PHE A 331 -12.07 -1.91 -10.75
CA PHE A 331 -12.26 -2.47 -9.41
C PHE A 331 -11.02 -2.24 -8.53
N ASN A 332 -11.26 -2.12 -7.23
CA ASN A 332 -10.21 -2.01 -6.21
C ASN A 332 -9.57 -3.39 -5.96
N ILE A 333 -8.26 -3.42 -5.74
CA ILE A 333 -7.54 -4.62 -5.32
C ILE A 333 -7.75 -4.86 -3.82
N GLU A 334 -7.94 -3.80 -3.05
CA GLU A 334 -7.85 -3.78 -1.59
C GLU A 334 -9.22 -3.73 -0.90
N GLY A 335 -9.26 -4.11 0.38
CA GLY A 335 -10.44 -4.02 1.26
C GLY A 335 -10.46 -2.80 2.19
N GLY A 336 -9.41 -1.97 2.17
CA GLY A 336 -9.27 -0.81 3.04
C GLY A 336 -8.17 0.14 2.60
N CYS A 337 -7.85 1.13 3.44
CA CYS A 337 -6.93 2.21 3.10
C CYS A 337 -5.70 2.25 4.02
N TYR A 338 -4.56 2.62 3.46
CA TYR A 338 -3.30 2.79 4.19
C TYR A 338 -2.76 4.21 3.98
N ALA A 339 -3.36 5.14 4.72
CA ALA A 339 -3.19 6.57 4.57
C ALA A 339 -2.01 7.10 5.38
N LYS A 340 -1.40 8.19 4.92
CA LYS A 340 -0.38 8.91 5.69
C LYS A 340 -1.05 9.80 6.73
N THR A 341 -0.53 9.82 7.94
CA THR A 341 -1.05 10.63 9.05
C THR A 341 -0.20 11.83 9.40
N ILE A 342 0.98 12.00 8.79
CA ILE A 342 1.82 13.18 9.06
C ILE A 342 1.08 14.49 8.74
N ASN A 343 0.99 15.36 9.74
CA ASN A 343 0.26 16.63 9.76
C ASN A 343 -1.25 16.48 9.50
N LEU A 344 -1.82 15.32 9.82
CA LEU A 344 -3.25 15.05 9.70
C LEU A 344 -4.03 15.91 10.69
N SER A 345 -5.05 16.59 10.21
CA SER A 345 -6.01 17.30 11.05
C SER A 345 -7.43 17.09 10.54
N ALA A 346 -8.40 17.14 11.45
CA ALA A 346 -9.82 17.03 11.12
C ALA A 346 -10.29 18.11 10.14
N GLU A 347 -9.63 19.27 10.11
CA GLU A 347 -9.98 20.39 9.23
C GLU A 347 -9.54 20.15 7.78
N LYS A 348 -8.39 19.48 7.58
CA LYS A 348 -7.78 19.29 6.26
C LYS A 348 -8.27 18.01 5.58
N GLU A 349 -8.39 16.93 6.35
CA GLU A 349 -8.73 15.59 5.86
C GLU A 349 -9.71 14.91 6.85
N PRO A 350 -10.94 15.46 7.01
CA PRO A 350 -11.91 15.00 8.01
C PRO A 350 -12.27 13.53 7.84
N GLU A 351 -12.34 13.03 6.62
CA GLU A 351 -12.73 11.66 6.33
C GLU A 351 -11.68 10.66 6.83
N ILE A 352 -10.39 10.95 6.59
CA ILE A 352 -9.29 10.13 7.09
C ILE A 352 -9.24 10.23 8.62
N PHE A 353 -9.37 11.44 9.17
CA PHE A 353 -9.32 11.67 10.62
C PHE A 353 -10.44 10.89 11.36
N ASN A 354 -11.67 10.94 10.85
CA ASN A 354 -12.83 10.27 11.45
C ASN A 354 -12.79 8.75 11.28
N ALA A 355 -12.06 8.24 10.29
CA ALA A 355 -11.91 6.82 10.08
C ALA A 355 -10.92 6.16 11.06
N ILE A 356 -10.17 6.96 11.86
CA ILE A 356 -9.25 6.47 12.89
C ILE A 356 -10.04 6.17 14.18
N ARG A 357 -10.43 4.91 14.36
CA ARG A 357 -11.23 4.43 15.49
C ARG A 357 -10.84 2.98 15.84
N PHE A 358 -11.60 2.32 16.72
CA PHE A 358 -11.44 0.88 16.94
C PHE A 358 -11.48 0.08 15.62
N GLY A 359 -10.52 -0.84 15.45
CA GLY A 359 -10.22 -1.55 14.21
C GLY A 359 -9.11 -0.91 13.38
N SER A 360 -8.83 0.38 13.54
CA SER A 360 -7.77 1.09 12.82
C SER A 360 -6.40 0.86 13.46
N ILE A 361 -5.35 0.88 12.66
CA ILE A 361 -3.97 0.84 13.15
C ILE A 361 -3.26 2.15 12.84
N LEU A 362 -2.59 2.70 13.83
CA LEU A 362 -1.64 3.80 13.73
C LEU A 362 -0.22 3.21 13.79
N GLU A 363 0.44 3.13 12.64
CA GLU A 363 1.79 2.59 12.54
C GLU A 363 2.82 3.72 12.68
N ASN A 364 3.74 3.56 13.65
CA ASN A 364 4.84 4.48 13.92
C ASN A 364 4.39 5.91 14.29
N VAL A 365 3.21 6.05 14.90
CA VAL A 365 2.67 7.35 15.34
C VAL A 365 3.03 7.59 16.80
N VAL A 366 3.61 8.75 17.10
CA VAL A 366 3.87 9.19 18.47
C VAL A 366 2.55 9.55 19.15
N PHE A 367 2.47 9.44 20.46
CA PHE A 367 1.28 9.79 21.22
C PHE A 367 1.66 10.38 22.57
N ASP A 368 0.77 11.19 23.12
CA ASP A 368 0.91 11.69 24.48
C ASP A 368 0.57 10.55 25.48
N PRO A 369 1.53 10.16 26.36
CA PRO A 369 1.32 9.04 27.28
C PRO A 369 0.25 9.30 28.35
N ALA A 370 -0.08 10.56 28.64
CA ALA A 370 -1.05 10.93 29.67
C ALA A 370 -2.49 10.83 29.17
N ASN A 371 -2.77 11.32 27.96
CA ASN A 371 -4.13 11.37 27.39
C ASN A 371 -4.36 10.41 26.21
N ARG A 372 -3.31 9.74 25.73
CA ARG A 372 -3.34 8.78 24.61
C ARG A 372 -3.73 9.38 23.26
N HIS A 373 -3.71 10.70 23.10
CA HIS A 373 -3.91 11.34 21.82
C HIS A 373 -2.69 11.14 20.92
N PRO A 374 -2.88 10.69 19.67
CA PRO A 374 -1.79 10.65 18.70
C PRO A 374 -1.29 12.07 18.40
N ASP A 375 0.03 12.23 18.31
CA ASP A 375 0.69 13.42 17.80
C ASP A 375 1.05 13.17 16.33
N TYR A 376 0.26 13.78 15.44
CA TYR A 376 0.42 13.64 14.00
C TYR A 376 1.49 14.57 13.41
N ASP A 377 1.98 15.55 14.18
CA ASP A 377 3.01 16.49 13.75
C ASP A 377 4.43 15.98 14.14
N ASP A 378 4.52 15.07 15.11
CA ASP A 378 5.78 14.45 15.53
C ASP A 378 6.30 13.38 14.54
N VAL A 379 7.50 13.63 14.00
CA VAL A 379 8.22 12.78 13.04
C VAL A 379 9.46 12.10 13.61
N THR A 380 9.65 12.11 14.93
CA THR A 380 10.85 11.58 15.60
C THR A 380 11.12 10.11 15.29
N ILE A 381 10.07 9.31 15.04
CA ILE A 381 10.19 7.89 14.68
C ILE A 381 10.47 7.74 13.18
N THR A 382 9.75 8.46 12.33
CA THR A 382 9.94 8.38 10.88
C THR A 382 9.53 9.67 10.19
N GLU A 383 10.43 10.18 9.36
CA GLU A 383 10.19 11.35 8.52
C GLU A 383 9.58 10.92 7.19
N ASN A 384 8.52 11.62 6.77
CA ASN A 384 8.13 11.61 5.36
C ASN A 384 9.04 12.59 4.63
N THR A 385 10.02 12.10 3.87
CA THR A 385 10.83 12.98 3.02
C THR A 385 9.99 13.55 1.87
N ARG A 386 9.23 14.61 2.15
CA ARG A 386 8.70 15.49 1.10
C ARG A 386 9.88 16.32 0.57
N CYS A 387 10.70 15.76 -0.32
CA CYS A 387 11.89 16.48 -0.79
C CYS A 387 11.94 16.62 -2.30
N GLY A 388 11.13 17.54 -2.84
CA GLY A 388 11.59 18.39 -3.95
C GLY A 388 12.24 19.63 -3.32
N LYS A 389 13.47 19.95 -3.69
CA LYS A 389 14.18 21.14 -3.20
C LYS A 389 13.40 22.38 -3.71
N TYR A 390 12.53 22.95 -2.89
CA TYR A 390 11.81 24.17 -3.27
C TYR A 390 12.72 25.38 -3.09
N GLY A 391 12.89 26.17 -4.15
CA GLY A 391 13.49 27.50 -4.09
C GLY A 391 12.50 28.52 -3.49
N THR A 392 12.35 29.67 -4.13
CA THR A 392 11.45 30.77 -3.70
C THR A 392 9.95 30.56 -3.98
N GLY A 393 9.58 29.43 -4.60
CA GLY A 393 8.19 29.13 -4.98
C GLY A 393 7.33 28.60 -3.82
N LYS A 394 6.00 28.75 -3.95
CA LYS A 394 5.01 28.17 -3.02
C LYS A 394 4.28 27.01 -3.68
N ARG A 395 3.77 26.07 -2.87
CA ARG A 395 2.88 25.00 -3.36
C ARG A 395 1.59 25.61 -3.93
N CYS A 396 1.08 25.05 -5.04
CA CYS A 396 -0.22 25.45 -5.57
C CYS A 396 -1.30 25.28 -4.49
N PRO A 397 -2.09 26.32 -4.16
CA PRO A 397 -3.17 26.21 -3.18
C PRO A 397 -4.19 25.14 -3.56
N LEU A 398 -4.55 24.27 -2.60
CA LEU A 398 -5.45 23.13 -2.83
C LEU A 398 -6.81 23.54 -3.41
N LYS A 399 -7.33 24.71 -3.03
CA LYS A 399 -8.59 25.25 -3.57
C LYS A 399 -8.58 25.38 -5.09
N TYR A 400 -7.44 25.75 -5.69
CA TYR A 400 -7.34 25.87 -7.15
C TYR A 400 -7.20 24.51 -7.81
N THR A 401 -6.45 23.59 -7.21
CA THR A 401 -6.37 22.21 -7.70
C THR A 401 -7.76 21.54 -7.69
N ARG A 402 -8.54 21.70 -6.62
CA ARG A 402 -9.92 21.18 -6.56
C ARG A 402 -10.80 21.79 -7.64
N ARG A 403 -10.79 23.12 -7.81
CA ARG A 403 -11.56 23.78 -8.87
C ARG A 403 -11.19 23.31 -10.29
N ILE A 404 -9.91 23.03 -10.54
CA ILE A 404 -9.45 22.45 -11.82
C ILE A 404 -10.02 21.03 -12.00
N VAL A 405 -10.00 20.21 -10.95
CA VAL A 405 -10.61 18.88 -10.96
C VAL A 405 -12.12 18.97 -11.21
N ASP A 406 -12.81 19.93 -10.59
CA ASP A 406 -14.23 20.17 -10.82
C ASP A 406 -14.51 20.57 -12.28
N ALA A 407 -13.62 21.37 -12.90
CA ALA A 407 -13.72 21.74 -14.32
C ALA A 407 -13.52 20.54 -15.26
N ILE A 408 -12.71 19.56 -14.85
CA ILE A 408 -12.54 18.30 -15.58
C ILE A 408 -13.84 17.49 -15.50
N HIS A 409 -14.37 17.29 -14.30
CA HIS A 409 -15.59 16.49 -14.09
C HIS A 409 -16.84 17.10 -14.71
N SER A 410 -16.99 18.43 -14.68
CA SER A 410 -18.15 19.12 -15.27
C SER A 410 -18.15 19.13 -16.80
N GLY A 411 -17.03 18.75 -17.44
CA GLY A 411 -16.84 18.88 -18.88
C GLY A 411 -16.58 20.31 -19.36
N GLU A 412 -16.45 21.30 -18.46
CA GLU A 412 -16.12 22.70 -18.78
C GLU A 412 -14.88 22.79 -19.69
N LEU A 413 -13.88 21.95 -19.41
CA LEU A 413 -12.65 21.93 -20.20
C LEU A 413 -12.81 21.40 -21.62
N LEU A 414 -13.86 20.63 -21.94
CA LEU A 414 -14.10 20.16 -23.31
C LEU A 414 -14.43 21.31 -24.28
N ALA A 415 -14.97 22.41 -23.77
CA ALA A 415 -15.34 23.60 -24.54
C ALA A 415 -14.38 24.79 -24.31
N ALA A 416 -13.31 24.59 -23.54
CA ALA A 416 -12.38 25.65 -23.20
C ALA A 416 -11.49 26.04 -24.40
N GLU A 417 -11.00 27.28 -24.38
CA GLU A 417 -9.92 27.71 -25.26
C GLU A 417 -8.57 27.29 -24.69
N TYR A 418 -7.65 26.86 -25.56
CA TYR A 418 -6.35 26.34 -25.19
C TYR A 418 -5.22 27.09 -25.88
N GLU A 419 -4.09 27.19 -25.19
CA GLU A 419 -2.81 27.59 -25.78
C GLU A 419 -1.79 26.48 -25.59
N ASN A 420 -0.73 26.50 -26.41
CA ASN A 420 0.33 25.50 -26.35
C ASN A 420 1.40 25.88 -25.30
N PHE A 421 1.83 24.88 -24.52
CA PHE A 421 2.95 24.99 -23.60
C PHE A 421 4.20 24.36 -24.22
N ASP A 422 4.91 25.17 -25.02
CA ASP A 422 5.89 24.78 -26.03
C ASP A 422 6.83 23.62 -25.67
N VAL A 423 7.58 23.73 -24.57
CA VAL A 423 8.63 22.72 -24.24
C VAL A 423 8.05 21.33 -24.02
N PHE A 424 6.83 21.23 -23.50
CA PHE A 424 6.18 19.94 -23.23
C PHE A 424 5.07 19.61 -24.23
N ASN A 425 4.79 20.50 -25.18
CA ASN A 425 3.71 20.35 -26.16
C ASN A 425 2.35 20.02 -25.49
N LEU A 426 2.07 20.67 -24.35
CA LEU A 426 0.82 20.47 -23.61
C LEU A 426 -0.17 21.59 -23.93
N SER A 427 -1.42 21.23 -24.16
CA SER A 427 -2.51 22.21 -24.25
C SER A 427 -2.94 22.64 -22.86
N ILE A 428 -2.78 23.92 -22.54
CA ILE A 428 -3.21 24.49 -21.26
C ILE A 428 -4.41 25.41 -21.47
N PRO A 429 -5.44 25.36 -20.62
CA PRO A 429 -6.61 26.20 -20.78
C PRO A 429 -6.24 27.67 -20.54
N THR A 430 -6.79 28.57 -21.36
CA THR A 430 -6.55 30.01 -21.25
C THR A 430 -7.32 30.61 -20.07
N HIS A 431 -8.44 29.99 -19.67
CA HIS A 431 -9.28 30.43 -18.56
C HIS A 431 -9.99 29.25 -17.88
N ILE A 432 -10.15 29.34 -16.56
CA ILE A 432 -11.07 28.54 -15.75
C ILE A 432 -11.64 29.49 -14.70
N GLU A 433 -12.96 29.55 -14.56
CA GLU A 433 -13.58 30.49 -13.62
C GLU A 433 -13.11 30.22 -12.17
N GLY A 434 -12.65 31.27 -11.48
CA GLY A 434 -12.15 31.18 -10.11
C GLY A 434 -10.71 30.68 -9.96
N VAL A 435 -10.02 30.35 -11.06
CA VAL A 435 -8.59 29.98 -11.05
C VAL A 435 -7.76 31.11 -11.68
N PRO A 436 -6.79 31.70 -10.94
CA PRO A 436 -5.93 32.75 -11.48
C PRO A 436 -5.12 32.27 -12.68
N ARG A 437 -4.90 33.17 -13.64
CA ARG A 437 -4.26 32.84 -14.91
C ARG A 437 -2.83 32.34 -14.75
N GLU A 438 -2.10 32.87 -13.77
CA GLU A 438 -0.74 32.47 -13.40
C GLU A 438 -0.64 31.07 -12.77
N ILE A 439 -1.76 30.50 -12.32
CA ILE A 439 -1.82 29.09 -11.90
C ILE A 439 -1.94 28.17 -13.11
N LEU A 440 -2.66 28.59 -14.15
CA LEU A 440 -2.85 27.83 -15.39
C LEU A 440 -1.62 27.87 -16.29
N ASN A 441 -1.00 29.05 -16.45
CA ASN A 441 0.25 29.21 -17.18
C ASN A 441 1.39 29.60 -16.22
N PRO A 442 2.30 28.65 -15.88
CA PRO A 442 3.35 28.89 -14.89
C PRO A 442 4.36 29.95 -15.34
N SER A 443 4.47 30.25 -16.64
CA SER A 443 5.38 31.30 -17.12
C SER A 443 5.00 32.67 -16.55
N LEU A 444 3.71 32.90 -16.30
CA LEU A 444 3.19 34.17 -15.80
C LEU A 444 3.45 34.36 -14.30
N ALA A 445 3.70 33.28 -13.56
CA ALA A 445 4.03 33.34 -12.14
C ALA A 445 5.49 33.73 -11.87
N TRP A 446 6.36 33.67 -12.88
CA TRP A 446 7.78 34.00 -12.74
C TRP A 446 8.05 35.47 -13.06
N SER A 447 8.72 36.17 -12.15
CA SER A 447 9.16 37.55 -12.37
C SER A 447 10.30 37.64 -13.41
N ASP A 448 11.22 36.67 -13.42
CA ASP A 448 12.28 36.55 -14.43
C ASP A 448 11.92 35.48 -15.48
N ARG A 449 11.53 35.95 -16.67
CA ARG A 449 11.20 35.08 -17.82
C ARG A 449 12.39 34.27 -18.33
N ASN A 450 13.60 34.80 -18.26
CA ASN A 450 14.79 34.07 -18.68
C ASN A 450 15.10 32.94 -17.69
N ALA A 451 14.89 33.16 -16.39
CA ALA A 451 15.01 32.11 -15.40
C ALA A 451 13.98 30.98 -15.62
N PHE A 452 12.72 31.35 -15.91
CA PHE A 452 11.70 30.38 -16.27
C PHE A 452 12.11 29.54 -17.49
N THR A 453 12.52 30.17 -18.59
CA THR A 453 12.96 29.49 -19.81
C THR A 453 14.12 28.53 -19.56
N ARG A 454 15.08 28.89 -18.70
CA ARG A 454 16.18 27.99 -18.31
C ARG A 454 15.67 26.77 -17.54
N GLU A 455 14.79 26.96 -16.56
CA GLU A 455 14.32 25.86 -15.70
C GLU A 455 13.38 24.91 -16.44
N VAL A 456 12.48 25.42 -17.30
CA VAL A 456 11.58 24.59 -18.10
C VAL A 456 12.34 23.72 -19.10
N ARG A 457 13.37 24.26 -19.77
CA ARG A 457 14.25 23.49 -20.68
C ARG A 457 15.09 22.46 -19.94
N LYS A 458 15.61 22.82 -18.76
CA LYS A 458 16.33 21.89 -17.90
C LYS A 458 15.43 20.73 -17.46
N LEU A 459 14.18 21.00 -17.10
CA LEU A 459 13.21 19.96 -16.77
C LEU A 459 12.93 19.06 -17.98
N GLY A 460 12.69 19.62 -19.17
CA GLY A 460 12.54 18.83 -20.40
C GLY A 460 13.75 17.94 -20.69
N ALA A 461 14.98 18.43 -20.44
CA ALA A 461 16.20 17.62 -20.56
C ALA A 461 16.26 16.47 -19.54
N MET A 462 15.76 16.68 -18.33
CA MET A 462 15.66 15.64 -17.31
C MET A 462 14.64 14.55 -17.72
N PHE A 463 13.50 14.93 -18.29
CA PHE A 463 12.52 13.98 -18.84
C PHE A 463 13.14 13.15 -19.97
N ASN A 464 13.78 13.80 -20.95
CA ASN A 464 14.43 13.10 -22.07
C ASN A 464 15.52 12.14 -21.59
N LYS A 465 16.32 12.55 -20.59
CA LYS A 465 17.34 11.68 -19.99
C LYS A 465 16.74 10.50 -19.23
N ALA A 466 15.69 10.71 -18.44
CA ALA A 466 15.03 9.65 -17.68
C ALA A 466 14.35 8.63 -18.62
N PHE A 467 13.78 9.10 -19.73
CA PHE A 467 13.09 8.27 -20.70
C PHE A 467 14.01 7.34 -21.50
N LEU A 468 15.33 7.61 -21.52
CA LEU A 468 16.33 6.76 -22.20
C LEU A 468 16.25 5.28 -21.79
N LEU A 469 15.86 5.01 -20.54
CA LEU A 469 15.73 3.65 -20.00
C LEU A 469 14.62 2.84 -20.68
N TYR A 470 13.62 3.50 -21.28
CA TYR A 470 12.41 2.87 -21.81
C TYR A 470 12.34 2.90 -23.35
N LEU A 471 13.31 3.53 -24.02
CA LEU A 471 13.26 3.79 -25.47
C LEU A 471 13.11 2.53 -26.34
N ARG A 472 13.54 1.37 -25.86
CA ARG A 472 13.42 0.11 -26.60
C ARG A 472 12.06 -0.56 -26.44
N GLU A 473 11.32 -0.18 -25.41
CA GLU A 473 10.09 -0.85 -24.96
C GLU A 473 8.83 -0.03 -25.28
N VAL A 474 8.96 1.12 -25.93
CA VAL A 474 7.83 2.00 -26.25
C VAL A 474 7.72 2.28 -27.75
N ASP A 475 6.50 2.51 -28.21
CA ASP A 475 6.22 2.89 -29.60
C ASP A 475 6.79 4.26 -29.97
N GLU A 476 7.10 4.46 -31.25
CA GLU A 476 7.61 5.73 -31.78
C GLU A 476 6.66 6.91 -31.49
N LYS A 477 5.35 6.69 -31.48
CA LYS A 477 4.37 7.73 -31.14
C LYS A 477 4.56 8.25 -29.70
N VAL A 478 4.92 7.37 -28.76
CA VAL A 478 5.19 7.75 -27.37
C VAL A 478 6.50 8.53 -27.28
N LYS A 479 7.53 8.11 -28.02
CA LYS A 479 8.82 8.81 -28.08
C LYS A 479 8.65 10.24 -28.62
N ALA A 480 7.85 10.38 -29.69
CA ALA A 480 7.61 11.67 -30.33
C ALA A 480 6.80 12.66 -29.47
N ALA A 481 6.02 12.17 -28.50
CA ALA A 481 5.21 13.00 -27.60
C ALA A 481 6.01 13.64 -26.45
N GLY A 482 7.30 13.31 -26.31
CA GLY A 482 8.15 13.86 -25.25
C GLY A 482 8.52 15.35 -25.42
N PRO A 483 9.16 15.95 -24.40
CA PRO A 483 9.56 17.35 -24.44
C PRO A 483 10.49 17.72 -25.61
N GLN A 484 10.23 18.88 -26.22
CA GLN A 484 10.99 19.45 -27.32
C GLN A 484 11.90 20.57 -26.79
N LEU A 485 13.21 20.43 -26.98
CA LEU A 485 14.23 21.37 -26.51
C LEU A 485 14.87 22.12 -27.66
#